data_AF-A0A952E8Q0-F1
#
_entry.id   AF-A0A952E8Q0-F1
#
_cell.length_a   1.000
_cell.length_b   1.000
_cell.length_c   1.000
_cell.angle_alpha   90.00
_cell.angle_beta   90.00
_cell.angle_gamma   90.00
#
_symmetry.space_group_name_H-M   'P 1'
#
loop_
_entity.id
_entity.type
_entity.pdbx_description
1 polymer ?
#
loop_
_entity_poly.entity_id
_entity_poly.type
_entity_poly.pdbx_seq_one_letter_code
_entity_poly.pdbx_strand_id
1 'polypeptide(L)'
;MALIRQMILEVVQAMILQIGKRGFTLIELLVVVAIIIIVAASVLTVVPGLSERANIKATRAFIDRLEIAIEGYYNDNRTYPIIITWPGIDDLKTALEPSGTTTRRYIEFKDYELVENASTGLDEIIDSFGNPFVYVNPGTITTFAYDLYSTGPDGVSTGPDGTASFGTDTDDINNWSR
;
A
#
# COMPACT_ATOMS: atom_id res chain seq x y z
N MET A 1 7.20 -14.51 -11.25
CA MET A 1 7.19 -15.93 -11.67
C MET A 1 7.78 -16.15 -13.08
N ALA A 2 7.42 -15.33 -14.08
CA ALA A 2 7.93 -15.44 -15.46
C ALA A 2 9.46 -15.26 -15.60
N LEU A 3 10.04 -14.30 -14.87
CA LEU A 3 11.49 -14.02 -14.92
C LEU A 3 12.35 -15.18 -14.42
N ILE A 4 11.88 -15.91 -13.41
CA ILE A 4 12.62 -17.07 -12.85
C ILE A 4 12.60 -18.23 -13.85
N ARG A 5 11.45 -18.49 -14.50
CA ARG A 5 11.35 -19.50 -15.57
C ARG A 5 12.28 -19.18 -16.74
N GLN A 6 12.39 -17.91 -17.11
CA GLN A 6 13.22 -17.46 -18.22
C GLN A 6 14.72 -17.55 -17.89
N MET A 7 15.12 -17.17 -16.67
CA MET A 7 16.50 -17.28 -16.21
C MET A 7 16.98 -18.74 -16.16
N ILE A 8 16.14 -19.68 -15.70
CA ILE A 8 16.48 -21.11 -15.67
C ILE A 8 16.66 -21.66 -17.09
N LEU A 9 15.81 -21.27 -18.04
CA LEU A 9 15.89 -21.74 -19.43
C LEU A 9 17.15 -21.25 -20.14
N GLU A 10 17.57 -20.00 -19.92
CA GLU A 10 18.80 -19.46 -20.51
C GLU A 10 20.06 -20.14 -19.96
N VAL A 11 20.11 -20.41 -18.66
CA VAL A 11 21.25 -21.14 -18.03
C VAL A 11 21.33 -22.57 -18.55
N VAL A 12 20.19 -23.26 -18.67
CA VAL A 12 20.14 -24.63 -19.22
C VAL A 12 20.55 -24.65 -20.70
N GLN A 13 20.11 -23.67 -21.51
CA GLN A 13 20.53 -23.56 -22.90
C GLN A 13 22.04 -23.27 -23.03
N ALA A 14 22.59 -22.39 -22.19
CA ALA A 14 24.02 -22.08 -22.19
C ALA A 14 24.87 -23.33 -21.86
N MET A 15 24.41 -24.17 -20.93
CA MET A 15 25.05 -25.47 -20.63
C MET A 15 25.01 -26.43 -21.83
N ILE A 16 23.87 -26.53 -22.51
CA ILE A 16 23.70 -27.42 -23.68
C ILE A 16 24.61 -26.97 -24.85
N LEU A 17 24.77 -25.66 -25.04
CA LEU A 17 25.60 -25.10 -26.12
C LEU A 17 27.11 -25.28 -25.90
N GLN A 18 27.55 -25.53 -24.66
CA GLN A 18 28.98 -25.69 -24.32
C GLN A 18 29.55 -27.09 -24.61
N ILE A 19 28.74 -28.04 -25.10
CA ILE A 19 29.09 -29.46 -25.34
C ILE A 19 30.14 -29.66 -26.48
N GLY A 20 30.61 -28.60 -27.14
CA GLY A 20 31.41 -28.68 -28.37
C GLY A 20 32.90 -28.30 -28.33
N LYS A 21 33.53 -28.01 -27.19
CA LYS A 21 34.96 -27.61 -27.16
C LYS A 21 35.73 -28.34 -26.05
N ARG A 22 36.89 -28.88 -26.45
CA ARG A 22 37.75 -29.83 -25.71
C ARG A 22 37.91 -29.52 -24.22
N GLY A 23 37.67 -30.54 -23.39
CA GLY A 23 38.20 -30.67 -22.03
C GLY A 23 37.24 -30.32 -20.90
N PHE A 24 36.07 -30.97 -20.83
CA PHE A 24 35.28 -31.01 -19.59
C PHE A 24 35.37 -32.41 -18.98
N THR A 25 35.74 -32.49 -17.71
CA THR A 25 35.72 -33.78 -16.99
C THR A 25 34.31 -34.04 -16.45
N LEU A 26 33.88 -35.32 -16.39
CA LEU A 26 32.57 -35.69 -15.85
C LEU A 26 32.37 -35.19 -14.40
N ILE A 27 33.45 -35.15 -13.62
CA ILE A 27 33.42 -34.70 -12.23
C ILE A 27 33.18 -33.19 -12.11
N GLU A 28 33.64 -32.41 -13.08
CA GLU A 28 33.51 -30.95 -13.10
C GLU A 28 32.08 -30.53 -13.43
N LEU A 29 31.42 -31.24 -14.36
CA LEU A 29 29.99 -31.07 -14.59
C LEU A 29 29.17 -31.49 -13.34
N LEU A 30 29.58 -32.56 -12.66
CA LEU A 30 28.87 -33.08 -11.49
C LEU A 30 28.91 -32.07 -10.32
N VAL A 31 30.07 -31.45 -10.06
CA VAL A 31 30.21 -30.43 -9.01
C VAL A 31 29.40 -29.18 -9.35
N VAL A 32 29.40 -28.73 -10.61
CA VAL A 32 28.64 -27.54 -11.02
C VAL A 32 27.13 -27.73 -10.82
N VAL A 33 26.59 -28.88 -11.25
CA VAL A 33 25.16 -29.18 -11.05
C VAL A 33 24.83 -29.32 -9.56
N ALA A 34 25.72 -29.91 -8.76
CA ALA A 34 25.53 -29.99 -7.31
C ALA A 34 25.45 -28.61 -6.64
N ILE A 35 26.31 -27.66 -7.02
CA ILE A 35 26.28 -26.28 -6.49
C ILE A 35 25.01 -25.56 -6.95
N ILE A 36 24.59 -25.72 -8.20
CA ILE A 36 23.36 -25.12 -8.72
C ILE A 36 22.13 -25.62 -7.94
N ILE A 37 22.07 -26.91 -7.60
CA ILE A 37 20.96 -27.48 -6.79
C ILE A 37 20.92 -26.84 -5.40
N ILE A 38 22.08 -26.68 -4.75
CA ILE A 38 22.17 -26.05 -3.41
C ILE A 38 21.73 -24.58 -3.47
N VAL A 39 22.25 -23.82 -4.44
CA VAL A 39 21.92 -22.40 -4.61
C VAL A 39 20.44 -22.24 -4.97
N ALA A 40 19.92 -23.05 -5.88
CA ALA A 40 18.50 -23.02 -6.27
C ALA A 40 17.58 -23.31 -5.08
N ALA A 41 17.96 -24.19 -4.16
CA ALA A 41 17.21 -24.48 -2.94
C ALA A 41 17.20 -23.29 -1.95
N SER A 42 18.28 -22.50 -1.90
CA SER A 42 18.41 -21.38 -0.95
C SER A 42 17.70 -20.08 -1.35
N VAL A 43 17.41 -19.88 -2.64
CA VAL A 43 16.93 -18.58 -3.17
C VAL A 43 15.46 -18.30 -2.81
N LEU A 44 14.73 -19.25 -2.22
CA LEU A 44 13.29 -19.13 -1.97
C LEU A 44 12.91 -18.82 -0.51
N THR A 45 13.64 -17.94 0.18
CA THR A 45 13.12 -17.37 1.44
C THR A 45 12.46 -16.01 1.18
N VAL A 46 11.28 -16.02 0.56
CA VAL A 46 10.36 -14.88 0.66
C VAL A 46 9.70 -15.01 2.03
N VAL A 47 9.95 -14.07 2.96
CA VAL A 47 9.30 -14.10 4.28
C VAL A 47 7.89 -13.51 4.13
N PRO A 48 6.82 -14.32 4.17
CA PRO A 48 5.46 -13.80 4.08
C PRO A 48 5.12 -13.08 5.40
N GLY A 49 4.48 -11.92 5.33
CA GLY A 49 3.95 -11.21 6.51
C GLY A 49 4.86 -10.15 7.15
N LEU A 50 6.13 -10.04 6.76
CA LEU A 50 7.00 -8.92 7.19
C LEU A 50 6.49 -7.58 6.60
N SER A 51 6.06 -7.62 5.35
CA SER A 51 5.49 -6.45 4.66
C SER A 51 4.17 -6.00 5.26
N GLU A 52 3.30 -6.93 5.68
CA GLU A 52 1.98 -6.59 6.21
C GLU A 52 2.09 -5.80 7.52
N ARG A 53 2.85 -6.30 8.50
CA ARG A 53 3.05 -5.58 9.77
C ARG A 53 3.71 -4.22 9.57
N ALA A 54 4.65 -4.12 8.62
CA ALA A 54 5.28 -2.86 8.26
C ALA A 54 4.26 -1.89 7.65
N ASN A 55 3.40 -2.37 6.76
CA ASN A 55 2.33 -1.60 6.15
C ASN A 55 1.30 -1.13 7.17
N ILE A 56 0.83 -2.00 8.08
CA ILE A 56 -0.08 -1.61 9.16
C ILE A 56 0.52 -0.45 9.98
N LYS A 57 1.81 -0.57 10.35
CA LYS A 57 2.49 0.47 11.12
C LYS A 57 2.67 1.76 10.33
N ALA A 58 2.98 1.68 9.04
CA ALA A 58 3.12 2.82 8.15
C ALA A 58 1.78 3.53 7.93
N THR A 59 0.70 2.78 7.68
CA THR A 59 -0.67 3.29 7.57
C THR A 59 -1.11 3.97 8.86
N ARG A 60 -0.88 3.38 10.04
CA ARG A 60 -1.21 4.03 11.32
C ARG A 60 -0.44 5.33 11.53
N ALA A 61 0.86 5.34 11.25
CA ALA A 61 1.66 6.56 11.30
C ALA A 61 1.18 7.62 10.29
N PHE A 62 0.60 7.20 9.17
CA PHE A 62 0.04 8.11 8.18
C PHE A 62 -1.31 8.69 8.65
N ILE A 63 -2.17 7.88 9.27
CA ILE A 63 -3.38 8.36 9.95
C ILE A 63 -3.00 9.42 10.99
N ASP A 64 -2.00 9.17 11.83
CA ASP A 64 -1.54 10.16 12.83
C ASP A 64 -1.12 11.50 12.18
N ARG A 65 -0.45 11.44 11.01
CA ARG A 65 -0.07 12.65 10.25
C ARG A 65 -1.30 13.37 9.69
N LEU A 66 -2.28 12.62 9.17
CA LEU A 66 -3.53 13.16 8.66
C LEU A 66 -4.35 13.79 9.78
N GLU A 67 -4.44 13.17 10.96
CA GLU A 67 -5.10 13.75 12.13
C GLU A 67 -4.51 15.12 12.48
N ILE A 68 -3.19 15.23 12.55
CA ILE A 68 -2.50 16.52 12.81
C ILE A 68 -2.86 17.57 11.76
N ALA A 69 -2.92 17.18 10.49
CA ALA A 69 -3.27 18.08 9.40
C ALA A 69 -4.74 18.53 9.45
N ILE A 70 -5.66 17.60 9.75
CA ILE A 70 -7.10 17.86 9.90
C ILE A 70 -7.36 18.78 11.10
N GLU A 71 -6.69 18.55 12.22
CA GLU A 71 -6.76 19.44 13.38
C GLU A 71 -6.17 20.82 13.07
N GLY A 72 -5.09 20.87 12.29
CA GLY A 72 -4.57 22.12 11.73
C GLY A 72 -5.63 22.88 10.93
N TYR A 73 -6.34 22.19 10.04
CA TYR A 73 -7.44 22.75 9.25
C TYR A 73 -8.58 23.25 10.14
N TYR A 74 -8.98 22.47 11.15
CA TYR A 74 -10.03 22.85 12.09
C TYR A 74 -9.67 24.12 12.88
N ASN A 75 -8.41 24.26 13.30
CA ASN A 75 -7.97 25.43 14.04
C ASN A 75 -8.13 26.74 13.26
N ASP A 76 -7.94 26.69 11.95
CA ASP A 76 -8.03 27.86 11.07
C ASP A 76 -9.46 28.10 10.57
N ASN A 77 -10.22 27.04 10.30
CA ASN A 77 -11.53 27.13 9.64
C ASN A 77 -12.73 26.94 10.59
N ARG A 78 -12.50 26.49 11.83
CA ARG A 78 -13.53 26.16 12.84
C ARG A 78 -14.53 25.08 12.41
N THR A 79 -14.19 24.34 11.36
CA THR A 79 -14.94 23.19 10.85
C THR A 79 -13.95 22.17 10.31
N TYR A 80 -14.31 20.90 10.40
CA TYR A 80 -13.59 19.85 9.68
C TYR A 80 -13.88 19.96 8.16
N PRO A 81 -12.98 19.46 7.29
CA PRO A 81 -13.20 19.41 5.85
C PRO A 81 -14.55 18.79 5.49
N ILE A 82 -15.33 19.44 4.64
CA ILE A 82 -16.64 18.94 4.21
C ILE A 82 -16.47 17.91 3.10
N ILE A 83 -17.45 17.01 2.98
CA ILE A 83 -17.47 15.99 1.93
C ILE A 83 -18.57 16.32 0.94
N ILE A 84 -18.25 16.16 -0.34
CA ILE A 84 -19.13 16.33 -1.49
C ILE A 84 -19.29 14.98 -2.20
N THR A 85 -18.21 14.19 -2.28
CA THR A 85 -18.17 12.88 -2.95
C THR A 85 -17.88 11.78 -1.94
N TRP A 86 -18.53 10.61 -2.04
CA TRP A 86 -18.14 9.45 -1.23
C TRP A 86 -17.01 8.67 -1.94
N PRO A 87 -15.91 8.26 -1.27
CA PRO A 87 -15.67 8.22 0.19
C PRO A 87 -14.95 9.43 0.82
N GLY A 88 -15.04 10.62 0.22
CA GLY A 88 -14.65 11.92 0.80
C GLY A 88 -13.16 12.20 0.89
N ILE A 89 -12.33 11.27 0.44
CA ILE A 89 -10.88 11.34 0.59
C ILE A 89 -10.21 12.32 -0.39
N ASP A 90 -10.79 12.46 -1.59
CA ASP A 90 -10.41 13.45 -2.60
C ASP A 90 -10.74 14.88 -2.15
N ASP A 91 -11.91 15.06 -1.52
CA ASP A 91 -12.30 16.32 -0.89
C ASP A 91 -11.35 16.67 0.26
N LEU A 92 -11.02 15.69 1.10
CA LEU A 92 -10.04 15.86 2.18
C LEU A 92 -8.67 16.27 1.62
N LYS A 93 -8.18 15.58 0.59
CA LYS A 93 -6.90 15.90 -0.05
C LYS A 93 -6.89 17.34 -0.54
N THR A 94 -7.95 17.76 -1.22
CA THR A 94 -8.07 19.13 -1.75
C THR A 94 -8.12 20.18 -0.65
N ALA A 95 -8.77 19.87 0.48
CA ALA A 95 -8.85 20.77 1.64
C ALA A 95 -7.51 20.91 2.39
N LEU A 96 -6.76 19.81 2.53
CA LEU A 96 -5.48 19.78 3.26
C LEU A 96 -4.30 20.27 2.42
N GLU A 97 -4.33 20.03 1.12
CA GLU A 97 -3.34 20.49 0.15
C GLU A 97 -4.03 21.19 -1.05
N PRO A 98 -4.52 22.43 -0.85
CA PRO A 98 -5.11 23.20 -1.93
C PRO A 98 -4.06 23.58 -2.99
N SER A 99 -4.46 23.61 -4.26
CA SER A 99 -3.59 23.93 -5.40
C SER A 99 -3.24 25.42 -5.53
N GLY A 100 -3.87 26.29 -4.74
CA GLY A 100 -3.61 27.74 -4.73
C GLY A 100 -2.40 28.14 -3.90
N THR A 101 -1.71 29.21 -4.30
CA THR A 101 -0.52 29.72 -3.60
C THR A 101 -0.82 30.55 -2.35
N THR A 102 -2.06 31.00 -2.18
CA THR A 102 -2.49 31.89 -1.08
C THR A 102 -3.15 31.14 0.07
N THR A 103 -3.55 29.90 -0.15
CA THR A 103 -4.24 29.09 0.86
C THR A 103 -3.20 28.30 1.67
N ARG A 104 -3.41 28.21 2.98
CA ARG A 104 -2.53 27.43 3.85
C ARG A 104 -2.59 25.95 3.45
N ARG A 105 -1.40 25.36 3.33
CA ARG A 105 -1.22 23.90 3.21
C ARG A 105 -1.00 23.31 4.61
N TYR A 106 -1.71 22.22 4.92
CA TYR A 106 -1.64 21.56 6.23
C TYR A 106 -0.76 20.30 6.18
N ILE A 107 -0.62 19.69 5.00
CA ILE A 107 0.24 18.53 4.75
C ILE A 107 0.75 18.59 3.31
N GLU A 108 1.94 18.04 3.07
CA GLU A 108 2.47 17.80 1.73
C GLU A 108 2.42 16.30 1.46
N PHE A 109 1.71 15.93 0.40
CA PHE A 109 1.61 14.54 -0.05
C PHE A 109 2.71 14.23 -1.05
N LYS A 110 3.22 13.01 -0.99
CA LYS A 110 4.17 12.52 -1.99
C LYS A 110 3.41 11.79 -3.10
N ASP A 111 3.97 11.76 -4.30
CA ASP A 111 3.33 11.10 -5.46
C ASP A 111 2.96 9.63 -5.20
N TYR A 112 3.71 8.91 -4.35
CA TYR A 112 3.41 7.52 -4.00
C TYR A 112 2.34 7.36 -2.90
N GLU A 113 1.95 8.44 -2.23
CA GLU A 113 0.87 8.47 -1.22
C GLU A 113 -0.49 8.79 -1.89
N LEU A 114 -0.51 8.93 -3.23
CA LEU A 114 -1.66 9.36 -4.01
C LEU A 114 -1.96 8.38 -5.16
N VAL A 115 -3.23 8.26 -5.51
CA VAL A 115 -3.71 7.58 -6.73
C VAL A 115 -4.78 8.45 -7.41
N GLU A 116 -4.77 8.51 -8.74
CA GLU A 116 -5.82 9.22 -9.48
C GLU A 116 -7.12 8.41 -9.44
N ASN A 117 -8.21 9.01 -8.96
CA ASN A 117 -9.55 8.45 -9.09
C ASN A 117 -10.06 8.70 -10.52
N ALA A 118 -10.20 7.62 -11.29
CA ALA A 118 -10.63 7.69 -12.69
C ALA A 118 -12.06 8.24 -12.89
N SER A 119 -12.90 8.25 -11.85
CA SER A 119 -14.28 8.74 -11.91
C SER A 119 -14.38 10.25 -11.67
N THR A 120 -13.56 10.79 -10.76
CA THR A 120 -13.56 12.22 -10.40
C THR A 120 -12.44 13.00 -11.09
N GLY A 121 -11.38 12.32 -11.54
CA GLY A 121 -10.14 12.93 -12.04
C GLY A 121 -9.31 13.62 -10.95
N LEU A 122 -9.60 13.34 -9.67
CA LEU A 122 -8.92 13.90 -8.51
C LEU A 122 -8.00 12.85 -7.87
N ASP A 123 -6.95 13.31 -7.19
CA ASP A 123 -6.05 12.42 -6.45
C ASP A 123 -6.68 12.01 -5.11
N GLU A 124 -6.72 10.71 -4.85
CA GLU A 124 -7.09 10.10 -3.58
C GLU A 124 -5.85 9.73 -2.77
N ILE A 125 -5.93 9.92 -1.46
CA ILE A 125 -4.88 9.53 -0.52
C ILE A 125 -4.97 8.03 -0.30
N ILE A 126 -3.86 7.31 -0.49
CA ILE A 126 -3.80 5.86 -0.33
C ILE A 126 -3.01 5.42 0.90
N ASP A 127 -3.37 4.26 1.41
CA ASP A 127 -2.64 3.59 2.48
C ASP A 127 -1.42 2.82 1.98
N SER A 128 -0.72 2.12 2.89
CA SER A 128 0.47 1.33 2.54
C SER A 128 0.16 0.02 1.79
N PHE A 129 -1.12 -0.32 1.61
CA PHE A 129 -1.61 -1.44 0.81
C PHE A 129 -2.05 -0.99 -0.61
N GLY A 130 -2.14 0.33 -0.83
CA GLY A 130 -2.58 0.93 -2.09
C GLY A 130 -4.09 1.17 -2.15
N ASN A 131 -4.80 1.00 -1.04
CA ASN A 131 -6.23 1.26 -0.96
C ASN A 131 -6.46 2.74 -0.58
N PRO A 132 -7.42 3.43 -1.21
CA PRO A 132 -7.81 4.77 -0.79
C PRO A 132 -8.30 4.76 0.66
N PHE A 133 -7.90 5.77 1.43
CA PHE A 133 -8.51 6.03 2.73
C PHE A 133 -9.97 6.40 2.57
N VAL A 134 -10.75 6.20 3.62
CA VAL A 134 -12.13 6.68 3.73
C VAL A 134 -12.18 7.79 4.77
N TYR A 135 -12.78 8.90 4.38
CA TYR A 135 -13.00 10.05 5.25
C TYR A 135 -14.49 10.35 5.35
N VAL A 136 -15.01 10.51 6.57
CA VAL A 136 -16.43 10.78 6.82
C VAL A 136 -16.59 11.93 7.80
N ASN A 137 -17.38 12.94 7.43
CA ASN A 137 -17.72 14.10 8.23
C ASN A 137 -19.16 14.56 7.93
N PRO A 138 -20.09 14.54 8.91
CA PRO A 138 -19.90 14.10 10.29
C PRO A 138 -19.60 12.59 10.38
N GLY A 139 -18.77 12.19 11.34
CA GLY A 139 -18.41 10.79 11.56
C GLY A 139 -19.63 9.90 11.84
N THR A 140 -19.58 8.67 11.33
CA THR A 140 -20.57 7.61 11.58
C THR A 140 -20.35 6.98 12.95
N ILE A 141 -19.09 6.70 13.30
CA ILE A 141 -18.64 6.20 14.60
C ILE A 141 -18.39 7.39 15.53
N THR A 142 -17.61 8.38 15.09
CA THR A 142 -17.28 9.56 15.89
C THR A 142 -18.25 10.71 15.59
N THR A 143 -19.46 10.62 16.13
CA THR A 143 -20.61 11.49 15.76
C THR A 143 -20.37 13.01 15.89
N PHE A 144 -19.44 13.45 16.73
CA PHE A 144 -19.12 14.86 16.94
C PHE A 144 -17.83 15.33 16.24
N ALA A 145 -17.20 14.47 15.46
CA ALA A 145 -15.97 14.77 14.73
C ALA A 145 -16.00 14.09 13.35
N TYR A 146 -14.87 13.57 12.92
CA TYR A 146 -14.70 12.85 11.67
C TYR A 146 -14.24 11.41 11.92
N ASP A 147 -14.55 10.56 10.96
CA ASP A 147 -13.98 9.22 10.87
C ASP A 147 -12.96 9.19 9.74
N LEU A 148 -11.78 8.63 10.02
CA LEU A 148 -10.72 8.39 9.06
C LEU A 148 -10.23 6.96 9.24
N TYR A 149 -10.31 6.16 8.18
CA TYR A 149 -9.86 4.77 8.24
C TYR A 149 -9.34 4.25 6.90
N SER A 150 -8.47 3.25 6.97
CA SER A 150 -7.99 2.44 5.86
C SER A 150 -8.68 1.07 5.93
N THR A 151 -9.01 0.53 4.76
CA THR A 151 -9.60 -0.81 4.58
C THR A 151 -8.60 -1.95 4.72
N GLY A 152 -7.40 -1.66 5.22
CA GLY A 152 -6.42 -2.68 5.57
C GLY A 152 -5.90 -3.49 4.36
N PRO A 153 -5.31 -4.67 4.64
CA PRO A 153 -4.78 -5.57 3.63
C PRO A 153 -5.79 -6.10 2.62
N ASP A 154 -7.06 -6.29 3.01
CA ASP A 154 -8.06 -6.89 2.13
C ASP A 154 -8.76 -5.88 1.21
N GLY A 155 -8.74 -4.59 1.58
CA GLY A 155 -9.33 -3.51 0.81
C GLY A 155 -10.86 -3.46 0.89
N VAL A 156 -11.47 -4.21 1.80
CA VAL A 156 -12.90 -4.47 1.86
C VAL A 156 -13.54 -3.67 3.00
N SER A 157 -14.52 -2.84 2.67
CA SER A 157 -15.30 -2.11 3.69
C SER A 157 -16.55 -2.88 4.15
N THR A 158 -16.55 -4.21 4.10
CA THR A 158 -17.68 -5.06 4.49
C THR A 158 -17.28 -6.13 5.47
N GLY A 159 -17.99 -6.22 6.59
CA GLY A 159 -17.70 -7.22 7.62
C GLY A 159 -18.04 -8.64 7.19
N PRO A 160 -17.75 -9.65 8.04
CA PRO A 160 -17.95 -11.07 7.73
C PRO A 160 -19.39 -11.48 7.37
N ASP A 161 -20.38 -10.65 7.72
CA ASP A 161 -21.80 -10.84 7.43
C ASP A 161 -22.26 -10.16 6.12
N GLY A 162 -21.34 -9.52 5.40
CA GLY A 162 -21.61 -8.79 4.15
C GLY A 162 -22.21 -7.40 4.36
N THR A 163 -22.29 -6.90 5.59
CA THR A 163 -22.74 -5.54 5.88
C THR A 163 -21.58 -4.55 5.83
N ALA A 164 -21.87 -3.27 5.57
CA ALA A 164 -20.84 -2.22 5.56
C ALA A 164 -20.20 -2.10 6.95
N SER A 165 -18.88 -2.22 7.00
CA SER A 165 -18.09 -2.25 8.23
C SER A 165 -17.76 -0.86 8.77
N PHE A 166 -17.73 0.17 7.91
CA PHE A 166 -17.40 1.55 8.29
C PHE A 166 -16.10 1.69 9.10
N GLY A 167 -15.06 0.93 8.75
CA GLY A 167 -13.77 0.99 9.43
C GLY A 167 -13.71 0.17 10.73
N THR A 168 -14.65 -0.76 10.95
CA THR A 168 -14.72 -1.59 12.16
C THR A 168 -14.38 -3.07 11.90
N ASP A 169 -13.87 -3.40 10.71
CA ASP A 169 -13.43 -4.76 10.39
C ASP A 169 -12.16 -5.09 11.17
N THR A 170 -11.86 -6.37 11.25
CA THR A 170 -10.75 -6.94 12.00
C THR A 170 -9.38 -6.46 11.55
N ASP A 171 -9.24 -6.06 10.28
CA ASP A 171 -8.00 -5.58 9.67
C ASP A 171 -8.02 -4.09 9.31
N ASP A 172 -9.17 -3.43 9.47
CA ASP A 172 -9.33 -1.98 9.32
C ASP A 172 -8.42 -1.22 10.30
N ILE A 173 -7.87 -0.10 9.84
CA ILE A 173 -7.02 0.78 10.65
C ILE A 173 -7.68 2.15 10.69
N ASN A 174 -8.11 2.59 11.87
CA ASN A 174 -8.91 3.81 12.04
C ASN A 174 -8.33 4.77 13.10
N ASN A 175 -8.93 5.97 13.20
CA ASN A 175 -8.53 7.02 14.14
C ASN A 175 -9.15 6.92 15.55
N TRP A 176 -10.20 6.09 15.75
CA TRP A 176 -10.89 5.99 17.04
C TRP A 176 -10.49 4.76 17.88
N SER A 177 -10.10 3.64 17.26
CA SER A 177 -9.66 2.42 17.93
C SER A 177 -8.14 2.46 18.16
N ARG A 178 -7.77 3.02 19.33
CA ARG A 178 -6.37 3.12 19.78
C ARG A 178 -5.91 1.89 20.56
#